data_AF-B6B904-F1
#
_entry.id   AF-B6B904-F1
#
_cell.length_a   1.000
_cell.length_b   1.000
_cell.length_c   1.000
_cell.angle_alpha   90.00
_cell.angle_beta   90.00
_cell.angle_gamma   90.00
#
_symmetry.space_group_name_H-M   'P 1'
#
loop_
_entity.id
_entity.type
_entity.pdbx_description
1 polymer ?
#
loop_
_entity_poly.entity_id
_entity_poly.type
_entity_poly.pdbx_seq_one_letter_code
_entity_poly.pdbx_strand_id
1 'polypeptide(L)'
;MHLSLSILLERSFQAPEDNSSIAIFERILDLAEVIKAYGRGFSFRRAFVTCLLRGRWTTKNQVFENNETWRFWHAWYQGFLDGKPLDWELQRRVATEIPDAIWNAGPEAVAQEIERIKAEMLSEKLPMAETIELNPETGKFRAIPIPVENAPYMSALLSQISDALEDCLGGHNGLSDRSGDVKKLDRVLTKYRDDPQKAELTLTRVAGSLRAQLHDSRELPDNEDNLALLNAVEEGVRGIRANHPEVAANREQLAQQAFKALAPEDKQVLEAALPVLTAISEAELAEDFARDIPELINDAVMPLPDGAPPLPGADAATRVFSRSSQMAQLWEKLDAAHDGKVHRIATMGLAAYAVSEMLVKLVSLGLRLLGVL
;
A
#
# COMPACT_ATOMS: atom_id res chain seq x y z
N MET A 1 7.08 20.93 30.34
CA MET A 1 7.98 19.92 29.71
C MET A 1 7.71 19.68 28.23
N HIS A 2 6.52 19.97 27.68
CA HIS A 2 6.25 19.80 26.24
C HIS A 2 6.86 20.90 25.34
N LEU A 3 6.97 22.15 25.81
CA LEU A 3 7.52 23.26 25.01
C LEU A 3 9.04 23.21 24.80
N SER A 4 9.78 22.48 25.66
CA SER A 4 11.26 22.46 25.60
C SER A 4 11.80 21.49 24.55
N LEU A 5 11.08 20.41 24.23
CA LEU A 5 11.52 19.41 23.24
C LEU A 5 11.42 19.95 21.80
N SER A 6 10.35 20.69 21.50
CA SER A 6 10.12 21.32 20.19
C SER A 6 11.21 22.35 19.87
N ILE A 7 11.60 23.15 20.87
CA ILE A 7 12.63 24.21 20.73
C ILE A 7 14.04 23.63 20.63
N LEU A 8 14.33 22.50 21.30
CA LEU A 8 15.63 21.80 21.20
C LEU A 8 15.82 21.12 19.84
N LEU A 9 14.73 20.59 19.25
CA LEU A 9 14.73 20.02 17.90
C LEU A 9 14.76 21.10 16.81
N GLU A 10 14.07 22.23 16.97
CA GLU A 10 14.17 23.36 16.02
C GLU A 10 15.57 23.98 15.98
N ARG A 11 16.24 24.08 17.14
CA ARG A 11 17.59 24.69 17.23
C ARG A 11 18.71 23.81 16.70
N SER A 12 18.56 22.48 16.72
CA SER A 12 19.57 21.56 16.18
C SER A 12 19.58 21.53 14.64
N PHE A 13 18.53 22.08 14.00
CA PHE A 13 18.34 22.10 12.55
C PHE A 13 18.49 23.48 11.87
N GLN A 14 18.82 24.56 12.59
CA GLN A 14 19.21 25.83 11.95
C GLN A 14 20.68 25.74 11.46
N ALA A 15 20.86 25.79 10.14
CA ALA A 15 22.13 25.59 9.45
C ALA A 15 23.19 26.67 9.78
N PRO A 16 24.48 26.27 9.73
CA PRO A 16 25.38 26.87 8.75
C PRO A 16 26.10 25.83 7.89
N GLU A 17 26.52 26.27 6.70
CA GLU A 17 27.09 25.51 5.56
C GLU A 17 28.45 24.83 5.80
N ASP A 18 28.83 24.50 7.04
CA ASP A 18 30.19 24.01 7.30
C ASP A 18 30.27 22.48 7.37
N ASN A 19 30.77 21.91 6.27
CA ASN A 19 30.81 20.48 5.95
C ASN A 19 32.05 19.79 6.57
N SER A 20 32.37 20.08 7.83
CA SER A 20 33.51 19.47 8.51
C SER A 20 33.08 18.21 9.28
N SER A 21 33.78 17.10 9.04
CA SER A 21 33.52 15.78 9.63
C SER A 21 33.53 15.76 11.17
N ILE A 22 34.08 16.81 11.79
CA ILE A 22 34.13 17.00 13.24
C ILE A 22 32.80 17.58 13.76
N ALA A 23 32.13 18.46 13.02
CA ALA A 23 30.79 18.97 13.38
C ALA A 23 29.71 17.89 13.28
N ILE A 24 29.88 16.92 12.37
CA ILE A 24 29.03 15.72 12.27
C ILE A 24 29.31 14.77 13.46
N PHE A 25 30.57 14.65 13.90
CA PHE A 25 30.95 13.81 15.04
C PHE A 25 30.45 14.38 16.38
N GLU A 26 30.48 15.70 16.55
CA GLU A 26 29.86 16.37 17.71
C GLU A 26 28.32 16.28 17.66
N ARG A 27 27.70 16.31 16.47
CA ARG A 27 26.25 16.02 16.32
C ARG A 27 25.88 14.56 16.59
N ILE A 28 26.77 13.59 16.34
CA ILE A 28 26.59 12.19 16.73
C ILE A 28 26.71 12.02 18.26
N LEU A 29 27.53 12.83 18.92
CA LEU A 29 27.58 12.90 20.39
C LEU A 29 26.36 13.62 20.98
N ASP A 30 25.78 14.61 20.29
CA ASP A 30 24.44 15.12 20.60
C ASP A 30 23.33 14.09 20.31
N LEU A 31 23.56 13.14 19.40
CA LEU A 31 22.70 11.96 19.26
C LEU A 31 22.79 11.04 20.49
N ALA A 32 23.87 11.09 21.27
CA ALA A 32 23.93 10.46 22.60
C ALA A 32 23.10 11.24 23.66
N GLU A 33 22.88 12.55 23.45
CA GLU A 33 21.90 13.35 24.18
C GLU A 33 20.46 13.07 23.69
N VAL A 34 20.24 12.82 22.41
CA VAL A 34 18.97 12.29 21.87
C VAL A 34 18.68 10.90 22.47
N ILE A 35 19.68 10.03 22.58
CA ILE A 35 19.61 8.72 23.27
C ILE A 35 19.48 8.89 24.81
N LYS A 36 19.90 10.01 25.41
CA LYS A 36 19.55 10.37 26.80
C LYS A 36 18.11 10.88 26.89
N ALA A 37 17.61 11.65 25.91
CA ALA A 37 16.24 12.14 25.82
C ALA A 37 15.24 11.00 25.57
N TYR A 38 15.67 9.93 24.89
CA TYR A 38 14.93 8.67 24.77
C TYR A 38 14.83 7.88 26.09
N GLY A 39 15.56 8.25 27.13
CA GLY A 39 15.30 7.88 28.53
C GLY A 39 15.26 6.40 28.90
N ARG A 40 15.40 5.44 27.97
CA ARG A 40 15.18 4.01 28.24
C ARG A 40 16.00 3.12 27.29
N GLY A 41 16.65 2.10 27.86
CA GLY A 41 17.35 1.04 27.12
C GLY A 41 18.87 0.98 27.28
N PHE A 42 19.34 0.36 28.36
CA PHE A 42 20.77 0.09 28.63
C PHE A 42 21.38 -0.94 27.64
N SER A 43 20.55 -1.71 26.91
CA SER A 43 20.97 -2.76 25.95
C SER A 43 21.38 -2.20 24.57
N PHE A 44 20.64 -1.22 24.03
CA PHE A 44 20.93 -0.55 22.76
C PHE A 44 22.31 0.14 22.81
N ARG A 45 22.61 0.79 23.96
CA ARG A 45 23.91 1.40 24.25
C ARG A 45 25.08 0.44 24.17
N ARG A 46 24.92 -0.86 24.43
CA ARG A 46 26.06 -1.79 24.45
C ARG A 46 26.27 -2.45 23.09
N ALA A 47 25.21 -2.89 22.41
CA ALA A 47 25.35 -3.53 21.10
C ALA A 47 25.73 -2.53 20.00
N PHE A 48 25.02 -1.39 19.94
CA PHE A 48 25.20 -0.39 18.89
C PHE A 48 26.56 0.32 19.00
N VAL A 49 26.92 0.77 20.20
CA VAL A 49 28.20 1.46 20.48
C VAL A 49 29.39 0.50 20.35
N THR A 50 29.25 -0.79 20.68
CA THR A 50 30.37 -1.75 20.51
C THR A 50 30.64 -2.07 19.04
N CYS A 51 29.61 -2.08 18.19
CA CYS A 51 29.80 -2.18 16.74
C CYS A 51 30.40 -0.88 16.15
N LEU A 52 29.89 0.29 16.55
CA LEU A 52 30.35 1.59 16.02
C LEU A 52 31.78 1.96 16.47
N LEU A 53 32.10 1.84 17.76
CA LEU A 53 33.40 2.28 18.32
C LEU A 53 34.59 1.40 17.91
N ARG A 54 34.35 0.19 17.38
CA ARG A 54 35.44 -0.73 16.97
C ARG A 54 35.87 -0.61 15.52
N GLY A 55 35.36 0.36 14.76
CA GLY A 55 35.84 0.64 13.39
C GLY A 55 35.79 -0.56 12.44
N ARG A 56 34.95 -1.56 12.72
CA ARG A 56 34.82 -2.83 11.97
C ARG A 56 33.51 -2.92 11.16
N TRP A 57 32.91 -1.79 10.81
CA TRP A 57 31.70 -1.77 9.98
C TRP A 57 32.00 -2.05 8.50
N THR A 58 33.15 -1.63 7.96
CA THR A 58 33.46 -1.75 6.52
C THR A 58 33.71 -3.19 6.03
N THR A 59 34.10 -4.13 6.91
CA THR A 59 34.48 -5.50 6.50
C THR A 59 33.40 -6.55 6.77
N LYS A 60 32.25 -6.17 7.36
CA LYS A 60 31.16 -7.08 7.75
C LYS A 60 29.80 -6.77 7.11
N ASN A 61 29.71 -5.84 6.15
CA ASN A 61 28.44 -5.43 5.54
C ASN A 61 27.64 -6.60 4.93
N GLN A 62 28.28 -7.55 4.26
CA GLN A 62 27.59 -8.72 3.68
C GLN A 62 26.89 -9.64 4.69
N VAL A 63 27.34 -9.67 5.96
CA VAL A 63 26.74 -10.54 7.01
C VAL A 63 25.53 -9.86 7.65
N PHE A 64 25.47 -8.52 7.66
CA PHE A 64 24.35 -7.76 8.21
C PHE A 64 23.26 -7.46 7.18
N GLU A 65 23.61 -7.26 5.91
CA GLU A 65 22.65 -7.07 4.81
C GLU A 65 21.70 -8.27 4.64
N ASN A 66 22.21 -9.48 4.87
CA ASN A 66 21.45 -10.72 4.72
C ASN A 66 20.74 -11.19 6.02
N ASN A 67 20.81 -10.41 7.09
CA ASN A 67 20.16 -10.76 8.36
C ASN A 67 18.92 -9.88 8.56
N GLU A 68 17.74 -10.48 8.40
CA GLU A 68 16.44 -9.80 8.52
C GLU A 68 16.30 -9.00 9.82
N THR A 69 16.86 -9.53 10.92
CA THR A 69 16.86 -8.90 12.24
C THR A 69 17.53 -7.51 12.26
N TRP A 70 18.58 -7.32 11.44
CA TRP A 70 19.37 -6.08 11.44
C TRP A 70 19.10 -5.18 10.23
N ARG A 71 18.25 -5.61 9.30
CA ARG A 71 17.96 -4.93 8.03
C ARG A 71 17.49 -3.48 8.23
N PHE A 72 16.60 -3.23 9.18
CA PHE A 72 16.12 -1.87 9.49
C PHE A 72 17.26 -0.95 9.93
N TRP A 73 18.10 -1.42 10.87
CA TRP A 73 19.20 -0.63 11.42
C TRP A 73 20.28 -0.34 10.37
N HIS A 74 20.52 -1.28 9.47
CA HIS A 74 21.40 -1.07 8.32
C HIS A 74 20.86 0.02 7.41
N ALA A 75 19.58 -0.07 6.99
CA ALA A 75 18.95 0.94 6.15
C ALA A 75 18.93 2.33 6.81
N TRP A 76 18.64 2.39 8.12
CA TRP A 76 18.68 3.62 8.89
C TRP A 76 20.07 4.27 8.90
N TYR A 77 21.11 3.48 9.21
CA TYR A 77 22.48 3.99 9.27
C TYR A 77 23.01 4.40 7.89
N GLN A 78 22.80 3.55 6.88
CA GLN A 78 23.24 3.81 5.51
C GLN A 78 22.52 5.04 4.93
N GLY A 79 21.21 5.19 5.16
CA GLY A 79 20.47 6.37 4.74
C GLY A 79 21.00 7.65 5.38
N PHE A 80 21.40 7.61 6.65
CA PHE A 80 22.04 8.76 7.29
C PHE A 80 23.39 9.11 6.66
N LEU A 81 24.22 8.11 6.32
CA LEU A 81 25.49 8.32 5.63
C LEU A 81 25.32 8.88 4.22
N ASP A 82 24.30 8.41 3.49
CA ASP A 82 24.03 8.80 2.11
C ASP A 82 23.27 10.14 2.01
N GLY A 83 22.98 10.79 3.14
CA GLY A 83 22.19 12.02 3.20
C GLY A 83 20.71 11.83 2.82
N LYS A 84 20.23 10.59 2.85
CA LYS A 84 18.85 10.17 2.56
C LYS A 84 18.31 9.37 3.75
N PRO A 85 18.04 10.04 4.89
CA PRO A 85 17.52 9.34 6.06
C PRO A 85 16.17 8.69 5.76
N LEU A 86 15.84 7.62 6.49
CA LEU A 86 14.52 7.00 6.43
C LEU A 86 13.42 8.02 6.77
N ASP A 87 12.19 7.73 6.33
CA ASP A 87 11.04 8.57 6.65
C ASP A 87 10.94 8.86 8.16
N TRP A 88 10.69 10.13 8.47
CA TRP A 88 10.69 10.62 9.84
C TRP A 88 9.58 9.99 10.67
N GLU A 89 8.41 9.79 10.07
CA GLU A 89 7.26 9.22 10.78
C GLU A 89 7.52 7.76 11.11
N LEU A 90 8.11 6.99 10.19
CA LEU A 90 8.53 5.61 10.49
C LEU A 90 9.51 5.57 11.68
N GLN A 91 10.52 6.44 11.71
CA GLN A 91 11.47 6.50 12.82
C GLN A 91 10.80 6.88 14.15
N ARG A 92 9.87 7.84 14.12
CA ARG A 92 9.10 8.26 15.30
C ARG A 92 8.28 7.10 15.85
N ARG A 93 7.54 6.38 15.02
CA ARG A 93 6.69 5.25 15.45
C ARG A 93 7.53 4.12 16.04
N VAL A 94 8.64 3.75 15.39
CA VAL A 94 9.58 2.75 15.93
C VAL A 94 10.10 3.17 17.32
N ALA A 95 10.38 4.45 17.53
CA ALA A 95 10.88 4.93 18.82
C ALA A 95 9.81 5.06 19.92
N THR A 96 8.54 5.25 19.54
CA THR A 96 7.45 5.60 20.49
C THR A 96 6.47 4.47 20.74
N GLU A 97 6.22 3.61 19.76
CA GLU A 97 5.23 2.53 19.85
C GLU A 97 5.84 1.24 20.41
N ILE A 98 7.13 0.98 20.18
CA ILE A 98 7.78 -0.25 20.66
C ILE A 98 7.97 -0.17 22.18
N PRO A 99 7.32 -1.06 22.98
CA PRO A 99 7.45 -1.04 24.42
C PRO A 99 8.85 -1.45 24.89
N ASP A 100 9.30 -0.93 26.05
CA ASP A 100 10.59 -1.30 26.66
C ASP A 100 10.76 -2.81 26.86
N ALA A 101 9.67 -3.53 27.12
CA ALA A 101 9.70 -4.97 27.26
C ALA A 101 10.23 -5.66 25.98
N ILE A 102 9.80 -5.18 24.81
CA ILE A 102 10.25 -5.70 23.50
C ILE A 102 11.71 -5.31 23.24
N TRP A 103 12.10 -4.07 23.55
CA TRP A 103 13.50 -3.63 23.50
C TRP A 103 14.45 -4.49 24.35
N ASN A 104 13.95 -5.01 25.48
CA ASN A 104 14.71 -5.88 26.37
C ASN A 104 14.65 -7.36 25.99
N ALA A 105 13.65 -7.78 25.19
CA ALA A 105 13.46 -9.16 24.77
C ALA A 105 14.51 -9.61 23.74
N GLY A 106 15.06 -8.68 22.96
CA GLY A 106 16.13 -8.95 22.01
C GLY A 106 15.89 -8.36 20.62
N PRO A 107 16.89 -8.41 19.74
CA PRO A 107 16.82 -7.79 18.43
C PRO A 107 15.79 -8.45 17.51
N GLU A 108 15.53 -9.76 17.63
CA GLU A 108 14.50 -10.47 16.86
C GLU A 108 13.09 -9.95 17.18
N ALA A 109 12.78 -9.76 18.48
CA ALA A 109 11.49 -9.24 18.91
C ALA A 109 11.27 -7.79 18.45
N VAL A 110 12.33 -6.98 18.48
CA VAL A 110 12.30 -5.61 17.95
C VAL A 110 12.08 -5.60 16.43
N ALA A 111 12.76 -6.48 15.69
CA ALA A 111 12.60 -6.56 14.25
C ALA A 111 11.17 -6.93 13.85
N GLN A 112 10.56 -7.90 14.55
CA GLN A 112 9.16 -8.26 14.35
C GLN A 112 8.22 -7.06 14.59
N GLU A 113 8.40 -6.34 15.69
CA GLU A 113 7.57 -5.17 16.02
C GLU A 113 7.73 -4.03 15.00
N ILE A 114 8.94 -3.85 14.44
CA ILE A 114 9.17 -2.89 13.35
C ILE A 114 8.37 -3.29 12.10
N GLU A 115 8.32 -4.57 11.75
CA GLU A 115 7.53 -5.03 10.60
C GLU A 115 6.01 -4.88 10.85
N ARG A 116 5.54 -5.06 12.10
CA ARG A 116 4.16 -4.72 12.49
C ARG A 116 3.85 -3.25 12.25
N ILE A 117 4.70 -2.34 12.72
CA ILE A 117 4.55 -0.87 12.54
C ILE A 117 4.52 -0.51 11.06
N LYS A 118 5.41 -1.11 10.24
CA LYS A 118 5.42 -0.90 8.79
C LYS A 118 4.11 -1.35 8.12
N ALA A 119 3.57 -2.50 8.51
CA ALA A 119 2.32 -3.01 7.97
C ALA A 119 1.12 -2.12 8.34
N GLU A 120 1.08 -1.63 9.58
CA GLU A 120 0.08 -0.65 10.03
C GLU A 120 0.18 0.65 9.24
N MET A 121 1.39 1.22 9.15
CA MET A 121 1.65 2.47 8.43
C MET A 121 1.30 2.37 6.94
N LEU A 122 1.55 1.23 6.30
CA LEU A 122 1.17 1.01 4.90
C LEU A 122 -0.36 0.95 4.74
N SER A 123 -1.05 0.24 5.63
CA SER A 123 -2.52 0.13 5.61
C SER A 123 -3.19 1.49 5.81
N GLU A 124 -2.66 2.30 6.72
CA GLU A 124 -3.15 3.66 6.96
C GLU A 124 -2.94 4.57 5.76
N LYS A 125 -1.78 4.46 5.10
CA LYS A 125 -1.49 5.23 3.89
C LYS A 125 -2.37 4.79 2.73
N LEU A 126 -2.71 3.53 2.60
CA LEU A 126 -3.51 3.00 1.48
C LEU A 126 -4.91 2.59 1.95
N PRO A 127 -5.76 3.55 2.37
CA PRO A 127 -7.02 3.20 2.97
C PRO A 127 -7.98 2.67 1.90
N MET A 128 -8.77 1.68 2.31
CA MET A 128 -9.80 1.07 1.50
C MET A 128 -11.08 0.91 2.33
N ALA A 129 -12.23 1.05 1.68
CA ALA A 129 -13.55 0.79 2.25
C ALA A 129 -13.88 -0.72 2.20
N GLU A 130 -12.94 -1.53 2.69
CA GLU A 130 -13.08 -2.97 2.88
C GLU A 130 -12.22 -3.40 4.06
N THR A 131 -12.53 -4.58 4.61
CA THR A 131 -11.72 -5.25 5.63
C THR A 131 -11.32 -6.61 5.14
N ILE A 132 -10.06 -6.98 5.32
CA ILE A 132 -9.61 -8.35 5.11
C ILE A 132 -9.95 -9.20 6.33
N GLU A 133 -10.49 -10.39 6.10
CA GLU A 133 -10.79 -11.37 7.12
C GLU A 133 -10.26 -12.74 6.73
N LEU A 134 -10.04 -13.61 7.72
CA LEU A 134 -9.78 -15.02 7.48
C LEU A 134 -11.09 -15.80 7.58
N ASN A 135 -11.46 -16.52 6.52
CA ASN A 135 -12.57 -17.45 6.57
C ASN A 135 -12.24 -18.62 7.52
N PRO A 136 -12.99 -18.79 8.63
CA PRO A 136 -12.68 -19.79 9.63
C PRO A 136 -12.96 -21.22 9.17
N GLU A 137 -13.60 -21.45 8.02
CA GLU A 137 -13.85 -22.78 7.48
C GLU A 137 -12.73 -23.22 6.53
N THR A 138 -12.41 -22.36 5.55
CA THR A 138 -11.42 -22.65 4.51
C THR A 138 -9.99 -22.30 4.93
N GLY A 139 -9.81 -21.46 5.94
CA GLY A 139 -8.50 -20.93 6.34
C GLY A 139 -7.92 -19.93 5.33
N LYS A 140 -8.73 -19.38 4.42
CA LYS A 140 -8.31 -18.45 3.37
C LYS A 140 -8.74 -17.01 3.66
N PHE A 141 -7.99 -16.05 3.12
CA PHE A 141 -8.31 -14.64 3.22
C PHE A 141 -9.44 -14.25 2.27
N ARG A 142 -10.32 -13.36 2.72
CA ARG A 142 -11.36 -12.74 1.91
C ARG A 142 -11.44 -11.24 2.19
N ALA A 143 -11.76 -10.46 1.17
CA ALA A 143 -12.07 -9.04 1.32
C ALA A 143 -13.57 -8.88 1.55
N ILE A 144 -13.94 -8.16 2.61
CA ILE A 144 -15.32 -7.82 2.94
C ILE A 144 -15.51 -6.32 2.72
N PRO A 145 -16.28 -5.90 1.71
CA PRO A 145 -16.53 -4.49 1.47
C PRO A 145 -17.34 -3.89 2.62
N ILE A 146 -17.10 -2.61 2.92
CA ILE A 146 -17.99 -1.84 3.77
C ILE A 146 -19.32 -1.65 3.00
N PRO A 147 -20.46 -2.11 3.53
CA PRO A 147 -21.72 -2.07 2.78
C PRO A 147 -22.17 -0.65 2.44
N VAL A 148 -22.95 -0.53 1.36
CA VAL A 148 -23.61 0.71 0.95
C VAL A 148 -24.57 1.20 2.04
N GLU A 149 -24.41 2.42 2.55
CA GLU A 149 -25.36 3.01 3.51
C GLU A 149 -26.75 3.26 2.88
N ASN A 150 -26.78 3.75 1.63
CA ASN A 150 -28.01 4.05 0.88
C ASN A 150 -28.15 3.15 -0.36
N ALA A 151 -28.44 1.87 -0.14
CA ALA A 151 -28.59 0.87 -1.20
C ALA A 151 -29.61 1.24 -2.29
N PRO A 152 -30.78 1.86 -2.00
CA PRO A 152 -31.72 2.30 -3.05
C PRO A 152 -31.12 3.35 -3.98
N TYR A 153 -30.35 4.31 -3.45
CA TYR A 153 -29.70 5.33 -4.26
C TYR A 153 -28.61 4.73 -5.16
N MET A 154 -27.79 3.83 -4.62
CA MET A 154 -26.81 3.08 -5.41
C MET A 154 -27.49 2.28 -6.53
N SER A 155 -28.60 1.59 -6.23
CA SER A 155 -29.36 0.87 -7.25
C SER A 155 -29.86 1.79 -8.35
N ALA A 156 -30.32 3.01 -8.01
CA ALA A 156 -30.78 3.98 -8.99
C ALA A 156 -29.65 4.47 -9.92
N LEU A 157 -28.46 4.74 -9.36
CA LEU A 157 -27.28 5.10 -10.16
C LEU A 157 -26.88 3.98 -11.13
N LEU A 158 -26.83 2.74 -10.64
CA LEU A 158 -26.47 1.58 -11.45
C LEU A 158 -27.54 1.29 -12.52
N SER A 159 -28.83 1.46 -12.21
CA SER A 159 -29.89 1.37 -13.21
C SER A 159 -29.72 2.41 -14.31
N GLN A 160 -29.43 3.67 -13.97
CA GLN A 160 -29.19 4.72 -14.97
C GLN A 160 -28.00 4.40 -15.89
N ILE A 161 -26.92 3.84 -15.33
CA ILE A 161 -25.77 3.37 -16.13
C ILE A 161 -26.17 2.20 -17.04
N SER A 162 -26.97 1.26 -16.53
CA SER A 162 -27.46 0.12 -17.30
C SER A 162 -28.31 0.56 -18.49
N ASP A 163 -29.25 1.47 -18.27
CA ASP A 163 -30.14 1.98 -19.32
C ASP A 163 -29.32 2.70 -20.41
N ALA A 164 -28.41 3.60 -20.01
CA ALA A 164 -27.55 4.30 -20.97
C ALA A 164 -26.59 3.36 -21.73
N LEU A 165 -26.14 2.27 -21.10
CA LEU A 165 -25.31 1.27 -21.75
C LEU A 165 -26.12 0.48 -22.80
N GLU A 166 -27.36 0.12 -22.51
CA GLU A 166 -28.25 -0.59 -23.44
C GLU A 166 -28.48 0.24 -24.72
N ASP A 167 -28.73 1.54 -24.58
CA ASP A 167 -28.88 2.48 -25.70
C ASP A 167 -27.60 2.55 -26.56
N CYS A 168 -26.42 2.51 -25.94
CA CYS A 168 -25.14 2.47 -26.65
C CYS A 168 -24.90 1.18 -27.46
N LEU A 169 -25.41 0.03 -27.03
CA LEU A 169 -25.10 -1.28 -27.64
C LEU A 169 -25.94 -1.60 -28.90
N GLY A 170 -27.08 -0.93 -29.08
CA GLY A 170 -27.99 -1.18 -30.20
C GLY A 170 -27.74 -0.34 -31.47
N GLY A 171 -26.91 0.71 -31.39
CA GLY A 171 -26.81 1.76 -32.41
C GLY A 171 -25.49 1.86 -33.19
N HIS A 172 -25.36 2.93 -33.99
CA HIS A 172 -24.10 3.31 -34.67
C HIS A 172 -23.16 4.08 -33.72
N ASN A 173 -22.96 3.53 -32.52
CA ASN A 173 -22.31 4.22 -31.40
C ASN A 173 -20.87 3.77 -31.18
N GLY A 174 -20.37 2.79 -31.95
CA GLY A 174 -18.98 2.32 -31.88
C GLY A 174 -18.68 1.38 -30.69
N LEU A 175 -19.57 1.31 -29.71
CA LEU A 175 -19.51 0.34 -28.62
C LEU A 175 -20.11 -1.01 -29.01
N SER A 176 -19.58 -2.08 -28.43
CA SER A 176 -20.08 -3.44 -28.59
C SER A 176 -19.87 -4.22 -27.30
N ASP A 177 -20.59 -5.33 -27.10
CA ASP A 177 -20.44 -6.22 -25.95
C ASP A 177 -19.00 -6.74 -25.75
N ARG A 178 -18.19 -6.70 -26.81
CA ARG A 178 -16.79 -7.14 -26.77
C ARG A 178 -15.84 -6.06 -26.26
N SER A 179 -16.26 -4.80 -26.26
CA SER A 179 -15.47 -3.66 -25.86
C SER A 179 -15.02 -3.77 -24.40
N GLY A 180 -13.77 -3.37 -24.16
CA GLY A 180 -13.16 -3.52 -22.84
C GLY A 180 -13.88 -2.75 -21.74
N ASP A 181 -14.50 -1.61 -22.05
CA ASP A 181 -15.22 -0.79 -21.08
C ASP A 181 -16.63 -1.32 -20.80
N VAL A 182 -17.33 -1.85 -21.80
CA VAL A 182 -18.61 -2.54 -21.63
C VAL A 182 -18.46 -3.72 -20.66
N LYS A 183 -17.45 -4.57 -20.85
CA LYS A 183 -17.14 -5.67 -19.92
C LYS A 183 -16.80 -5.22 -18.49
N LYS A 184 -16.36 -3.98 -18.30
CA LYS A 184 -16.10 -3.42 -16.97
C LYS A 184 -17.41 -2.92 -16.36
N LEU A 185 -18.24 -2.23 -17.14
CA LEU A 185 -19.58 -1.80 -16.74
C LEU A 185 -20.46 -3.00 -16.34
N ASP A 186 -20.48 -4.06 -17.15
CA ASP A 186 -21.20 -5.29 -16.83
C ASP A 186 -20.78 -5.88 -15.49
N ARG A 187 -19.49 -5.85 -15.17
CA ARG A 187 -18.97 -6.30 -13.86
C ARG A 187 -19.46 -5.42 -12.72
N VAL A 188 -19.55 -4.10 -12.92
CA VAL A 188 -20.13 -3.20 -11.92
C VAL A 188 -21.60 -3.52 -11.68
N LEU A 189 -22.37 -3.65 -12.76
CA LEU A 189 -23.82 -3.89 -12.71
C LEU A 189 -24.19 -5.25 -12.12
N THR A 190 -23.32 -6.26 -12.27
CA THR A 190 -23.60 -7.64 -11.84
C THR A 190 -22.86 -8.04 -10.57
N LYS A 191 -21.55 -7.84 -10.51
CA LYS A 191 -20.66 -8.36 -9.46
C LYS A 191 -20.38 -7.34 -8.36
N TYR A 192 -20.22 -6.06 -8.70
CA TYR A 192 -19.81 -5.02 -7.75
C TYR A 192 -20.96 -4.15 -7.24
N ARG A 193 -22.23 -4.57 -7.45
CA ARG A 193 -23.41 -3.76 -7.10
C ARG A 193 -23.45 -3.37 -5.61
N ASP A 194 -22.96 -4.27 -4.76
CA ASP A 194 -22.96 -4.15 -3.29
C ASP A 194 -21.54 -3.84 -2.75
N ASP A 195 -20.59 -3.54 -3.64
CA ASP A 195 -19.22 -3.13 -3.32
C ASP A 195 -18.99 -1.70 -3.84
N PRO A 196 -19.31 -0.68 -3.03
CA PRO A 196 -19.17 0.73 -3.38
C PRO A 196 -17.78 1.09 -3.89
N GLN A 197 -16.74 0.52 -3.28
CA GLN A 197 -15.38 0.85 -3.64
C GLN A 197 -14.99 0.26 -4.99
N LYS A 198 -15.26 -1.02 -5.24
CA LYS A 198 -14.95 -1.63 -6.55
C LYS A 198 -15.78 -1.00 -7.66
N ALA A 199 -17.04 -0.68 -7.39
CA ALA A 199 -17.89 0.05 -8.33
C ALA A 199 -17.27 1.41 -8.68
N GLU A 200 -16.93 2.21 -7.67
CA GLU A 200 -16.35 3.55 -7.86
C GLU A 200 -15.02 3.53 -8.62
N LEU A 201 -14.10 2.61 -8.27
CA LEU A 201 -12.80 2.49 -8.95
C LEU A 201 -12.97 2.08 -10.41
N THR A 202 -13.87 1.13 -10.67
CA THR A 202 -14.13 0.64 -12.02
C THR A 202 -14.79 1.71 -12.88
N LEU A 203 -15.81 2.39 -12.35
CA LEU A 203 -16.50 3.48 -13.04
C LEU A 203 -15.58 4.67 -13.30
N THR A 204 -14.70 5.03 -12.36
CA THR A 204 -13.69 6.09 -12.57
C THR A 204 -12.79 5.78 -13.76
N ARG A 205 -12.31 4.54 -13.87
CA ARG A 205 -11.50 4.12 -15.01
C ARG A 205 -12.27 4.14 -16.33
N VAL A 206 -13.52 3.66 -16.31
CA VAL A 206 -14.38 3.68 -17.49
C VAL A 206 -14.68 5.11 -17.93
N ALA A 207 -15.01 6.01 -17.01
CA ALA A 207 -15.23 7.43 -17.33
C ALA A 207 -14.01 8.07 -18.01
N GLY A 208 -12.80 7.83 -17.47
CA GLY A 208 -11.56 8.32 -18.09
C GLY A 208 -11.34 7.77 -19.49
N SER A 209 -11.57 6.46 -19.67
CA SER A 209 -11.43 5.77 -20.96
C SER A 209 -12.43 6.28 -22.00
N LEU A 210 -13.72 6.39 -21.63
CA LEU A 210 -14.77 6.92 -22.50
C LEU A 210 -14.49 8.38 -22.88
N ARG A 211 -14.07 9.21 -21.92
CA ARG A 211 -13.70 10.61 -22.19
C ARG A 211 -12.57 10.71 -23.22
N ALA A 212 -11.52 9.91 -23.06
CA ALA A 212 -10.40 9.86 -24.00
C ALA A 212 -10.86 9.36 -25.38
N GLN A 213 -11.67 8.32 -25.45
CA GLN A 213 -12.20 7.77 -26.71
C GLN A 213 -13.12 8.75 -27.44
N LEU A 214 -13.89 9.56 -26.73
CA LEU A 214 -14.81 10.54 -27.31
C LEU A 214 -14.12 11.83 -27.75
N HIS A 215 -13.26 12.39 -26.90
CA HIS A 215 -12.71 13.73 -27.13
C HIS A 215 -11.29 13.72 -27.71
N ASP A 216 -10.44 12.80 -27.25
CA ASP A 216 -9.00 12.83 -27.56
C ASP A 216 -8.68 11.98 -28.80
N SER A 217 -9.00 10.68 -28.76
CA SER A 217 -8.71 9.75 -29.86
C SER A 217 -9.81 9.70 -30.91
N ARG A 218 -11.03 10.14 -30.58
CA ARG A 218 -12.22 10.10 -31.44
C ARG A 218 -12.52 8.71 -32.01
N GLU A 219 -12.19 7.68 -31.25
CA GLU A 219 -12.54 6.29 -31.55
C GLU A 219 -14.06 6.05 -31.45
N LEU A 220 -14.72 6.78 -30.54
CA LEU A 220 -16.16 6.78 -30.40
C LEU A 220 -16.76 8.05 -31.01
N PRO A 221 -17.90 7.95 -31.72
CA PRO A 221 -18.61 9.12 -32.22
C PRO A 221 -19.17 9.96 -31.07
N ASP A 222 -19.04 11.28 -31.20
CA ASP A 222 -19.61 12.26 -30.28
C ASP A 222 -21.12 12.42 -30.55
N ASN A 223 -21.90 11.44 -30.08
CA ASN A 223 -23.35 11.39 -30.23
C ASN A 223 -24.05 11.37 -28.88
N GLU A 224 -25.37 11.57 -28.90
CA GLU A 224 -26.20 11.71 -27.70
C GLU A 224 -26.05 10.50 -26.76
N ASP A 225 -26.11 9.28 -27.29
CA ASP A 225 -26.04 8.05 -26.50
C ASP A 225 -24.68 7.90 -25.79
N ASN A 226 -23.57 8.09 -26.51
CA ASN A 226 -22.24 7.97 -25.92
C ASN A 226 -21.96 9.07 -24.88
N LEU A 227 -22.44 10.29 -25.12
CA LEU A 227 -22.36 11.37 -24.13
C LEU A 227 -23.25 11.08 -22.91
N ALA A 228 -24.44 10.52 -23.11
CA ALA A 228 -25.35 10.11 -22.03
C ALA A 228 -24.70 9.01 -21.17
N LEU A 229 -24.07 8.01 -21.79
CA LEU A 229 -23.32 6.98 -21.06
C LEU A 229 -22.16 7.57 -20.27
N LEU A 230 -21.32 8.43 -20.88
CA LEU A 230 -20.24 9.10 -20.15
C LEU A 230 -20.76 9.87 -18.94
N ASN A 231 -21.82 10.66 -19.13
CA ASN A 231 -22.45 11.43 -18.04
C ASN A 231 -23.00 10.50 -16.94
N ALA A 232 -23.70 9.42 -17.30
CA ALA A 232 -24.25 8.47 -16.33
C ALA A 232 -23.15 7.79 -15.51
N VAL A 233 -22.04 7.40 -16.15
CA VAL A 233 -20.88 6.81 -15.45
C VAL A 233 -20.24 7.84 -14.52
N GLU A 234 -20.06 9.08 -14.95
CA GLU A 234 -19.50 10.13 -14.10
C GLU A 234 -20.40 10.50 -12.91
N GLU A 235 -21.71 10.60 -13.14
CA GLU A 235 -22.70 10.79 -12.07
C GLU A 235 -22.72 9.60 -11.11
N GLY A 236 -22.55 8.37 -11.62
CA GLY A 236 -22.33 7.19 -10.78
C GLY A 236 -21.14 7.36 -9.84
N VAL A 237 -19.98 7.78 -10.35
CA VAL A 237 -18.79 8.05 -9.53
C VAL A 237 -19.06 9.13 -8.48
N ARG A 238 -19.62 10.28 -8.91
CA ARG A 238 -19.94 11.40 -8.00
C ARG A 238 -20.94 10.98 -6.93
N GLY A 239 -21.99 10.27 -7.33
CA GLY A 239 -23.06 9.80 -6.46
C GLY A 239 -22.59 8.78 -5.43
N ILE A 240 -21.72 7.83 -5.81
CA ILE A 240 -21.12 6.88 -4.86
C ILE A 240 -20.31 7.62 -3.80
N ARG A 241 -19.41 8.53 -4.22
CA ARG A 241 -18.59 9.31 -3.27
C ARG A 241 -19.46 10.19 -2.35
N ALA A 242 -20.55 10.75 -2.87
CA ALA A 242 -21.45 11.58 -2.06
C ALA A 242 -22.23 10.78 -0.99
N ASN A 243 -22.42 9.48 -1.17
CA ASN A 243 -23.22 8.62 -0.28
C ASN A 243 -22.40 7.53 0.42
N HIS A 244 -21.07 7.58 0.30
CA HIS A 244 -20.16 6.70 1.02
C HIS A 244 -18.93 7.50 1.49
N PRO A 245 -18.97 8.03 2.73
CA PRO A 245 -17.95 8.96 3.21
C PRO A 245 -16.55 8.34 3.26
N GLU A 246 -16.43 7.04 3.57
CA GLU A 246 -15.15 6.32 3.55
C GLU A 246 -14.56 6.26 2.15
N VAL A 247 -15.36 5.94 1.12
CA VAL A 247 -14.88 5.95 -0.26
C VAL A 247 -14.41 7.35 -0.64
N ALA A 248 -15.16 8.40 -0.31
CA ALA A 248 -14.76 9.78 -0.59
C ALA A 248 -13.45 10.17 0.12
N ALA A 249 -13.34 9.91 1.42
CA ALA A 249 -12.16 10.22 2.21
C ALA A 249 -10.93 9.44 1.72
N ASN A 250 -11.10 8.17 1.37
CA ASN A 250 -10.02 7.34 0.83
C ASN A 250 -9.54 7.89 -0.51
N ARG A 251 -10.45 8.33 -1.40
CA ARG A 251 -10.08 8.94 -2.68
C ARG A 251 -9.30 10.25 -2.50
N GLU A 252 -9.71 11.09 -1.56
CA GLU A 252 -8.99 12.32 -1.24
C GLU A 252 -7.58 12.03 -0.74
N GLN A 253 -7.44 11.07 0.17
CA GLN A 253 -6.14 10.67 0.69
C GLN A 253 -5.24 10.07 -0.41
N LEU A 254 -5.77 9.19 -1.26
CA LEU A 254 -5.01 8.55 -2.34
C LEU A 254 -4.60 9.56 -3.42
N ALA A 255 -5.41 10.58 -3.68
CA ALA A 255 -5.07 11.65 -4.62
C ALA A 255 -3.85 12.48 -4.18
N GLN A 256 -3.53 12.49 -2.87
CA GLN A 256 -2.35 13.17 -2.34
C GLN A 256 -1.07 12.32 -2.44
N GLN A 257 -1.18 11.06 -2.85
CA GLN A 257 -0.05 10.14 -2.90
C GLN A 257 0.63 10.13 -4.25
N ALA A 258 1.96 10.14 -4.23
CA ALA A 258 2.79 9.94 -5.39
C ALA A 258 3.49 8.59 -5.28
N PHE A 259 3.14 7.65 -6.17
CA PHE A 259 3.85 6.38 -6.29
C PHE A 259 5.14 6.56 -7.09
N LYS A 260 6.25 6.01 -6.58
CA LYS A 260 7.48 5.84 -7.34
C LYS A 260 7.30 4.73 -8.40
N ALA A 261 8.18 4.69 -9.40
CA ALA A 261 8.21 3.58 -10.34
C ALA A 261 8.72 2.30 -9.67
N LEU A 262 8.16 1.15 -10.04
CA LEU A 262 8.63 -0.16 -9.59
C LEU A 262 9.96 -0.51 -10.26
N ALA A 263 10.96 -0.87 -9.46
CA ALA A 263 12.22 -1.41 -9.96
C ALA A 263 12.00 -2.83 -10.57
N PRO A 264 12.84 -3.28 -11.52
CA PRO A 264 12.74 -4.62 -12.09
C PRO A 264 12.76 -5.74 -11.03
N GLU A 265 13.55 -5.58 -9.97
CA GLU A 265 13.65 -6.54 -8.88
C GLU A 265 12.34 -6.62 -8.07
N ASP A 266 11.64 -5.48 -7.92
CA ASP A 266 10.35 -5.41 -7.22
C ASP A 266 9.23 -6.06 -8.01
N LYS A 267 9.30 -5.99 -9.35
CA LYS A 267 8.38 -6.72 -10.23
C LYS A 267 8.52 -8.22 -10.06
N GLN A 268 9.74 -8.74 -9.95
CA GLN A 268 9.98 -10.16 -9.69
C GLN A 268 9.40 -10.61 -8.35
N VAL A 269 9.46 -9.75 -7.32
CA VAL A 269 8.81 -10.02 -6.03
C VAL A 269 7.30 -10.16 -6.20
N LEU A 270 6.67 -9.25 -6.96
CA LEU A 270 5.23 -9.32 -7.24
C LEU A 270 4.85 -10.56 -8.05
N GLU A 271 5.64 -10.92 -9.07
CA GLU A 271 5.44 -12.15 -9.86
C GLU A 271 5.50 -13.40 -8.99
N ALA A 272 6.49 -13.48 -8.09
CA ALA A 272 6.65 -14.61 -7.17
C ALA A 272 5.56 -14.64 -6.09
N ALA A 273 5.03 -13.47 -5.70
CA ALA A 273 3.97 -13.36 -4.71
C ALA A 273 2.60 -13.83 -5.23
N LEU A 274 2.32 -13.60 -6.51
CA LEU A 274 1.01 -13.91 -7.12
C LEU A 274 0.50 -15.34 -6.83
N PRO A 275 1.24 -16.42 -7.08
CA PRO A 275 0.75 -17.77 -6.82
C PRO A 275 0.47 -18.02 -5.33
N VAL A 276 1.28 -17.44 -4.43
CA VAL A 276 1.10 -17.54 -2.98
C VAL A 276 -0.17 -16.82 -2.55
N LEU A 277 -0.34 -15.56 -2.96
CA LEU A 277 -1.51 -14.74 -2.64
C LEU A 277 -2.80 -15.36 -3.17
N THR A 278 -2.76 -15.91 -4.39
CA THR A 278 -3.90 -16.62 -5.00
C THR A 278 -4.26 -17.88 -4.19
N ALA A 279 -3.26 -18.66 -3.75
CA ALA A 279 -3.49 -19.90 -3.03
C ALA A 279 -4.09 -19.68 -1.64
N ILE A 280 -3.65 -18.63 -0.92
CA ILE A 280 -4.12 -18.31 0.44
C ILE A 280 -5.41 -17.47 0.46
N SER A 281 -5.94 -17.09 -0.71
CA SER A 281 -7.14 -16.26 -0.83
C SER A 281 -8.36 -17.06 -1.30
N GLU A 282 -9.54 -16.60 -0.90
CA GLU A 282 -10.82 -17.02 -1.46
C GLU A 282 -10.94 -16.57 -2.91
N ALA A 283 -11.84 -17.21 -3.66
CA ALA A 283 -11.98 -17.04 -5.11
C ALA A 283 -11.98 -15.57 -5.56
N GLU A 284 -12.77 -14.70 -4.93
CA GLU A 284 -12.87 -13.30 -5.36
C GLU A 284 -11.60 -12.49 -5.10
N LEU A 285 -10.97 -12.68 -3.94
CA LEU A 285 -9.73 -11.98 -3.60
C LEU A 285 -8.55 -12.52 -4.44
N ALA A 286 -8.53 -13.83 -4.71
CA ALA A 286 -7.57 -14.47 -5.60
C ALA A 286 -7.68 -13.93 -7.04
N GLU A 287 -8.91 -13.78 -7.56
CA GLU A 287 -9.15 -13.16 -8.88
C GLU A 287 -8.68 -11.71 -8.93
N ASP A 288 -8.92 -10.94 -7.88
CA ASP A 288 -8.45 -9.56 -7.81
C ASP A 288 -6.92 -9.49 -7.87
N PHE A 289 -6.19 -10.33 -7.11
CA PHE A 289 -4.73 -10.40 -7.20
C PHE A 289 -4.25 -10.83 -8.59
N ALA A 290 -4.90 -11.83 -9.19
CA ALA A 290 -4.59 -12.32 -10.53
C ALA A 290 -4.84 -11.28 -11.63
N ARG A 291 -5.69 -10.28 -11.39
CA ARG A 291 -5.87 -9.13 -12.27
C ARG A 291 -4.87 -8.01 -11.98
N ASP A 292 -4.73 -7.64 -10.71
CA ASP A 292 -4.07 -6.40 -10.29
C ASP A 292 -2.55 -6.51 -10.34
N ILE A 293 -1.98 -7.67 -9.99
CA ILE A 293 -0.52 -7.87 -10.02
C ILE A 293 0.04 -7.79 -11.45
N PRO A 294 -0.54 -8.47 -12.45
CA PRO A 294 -0.10 -8.29 -13.85
C PRO A 294 -0.25 -6.85 -14.35
N GLU A 295 -1.28 -6.12 -13.93
CA GLU A 295 -1.42 -4.70 -14.27
C GLU A 295 -0.26 -3.86 -13.71
N LEU A 296 0.22 -4.17 -12.50
CA LEU A 296 1.35 -3.46 -11.89
C LEU A 296 2.70 -3.78 -12.52
N ILE A 297 2.89 -5.02 -12.97
CA ILE A 297 4.15 -5.46 -13.57
C ILE A 297 4.27 -5.00 -15.02
N ASN A 298 3.14 -4.82 -15.72
CA ASN A 298 3.13 -4.52 -17.14
C ASN A 298 3.61 -3.08 -17.44
N ASP A 299 4.82 -2.98 -18.01
CA ASP A 299 5.49 -1.75 -18.41
C ASP A 299 4.96 -1.12 -19.71
N ALA A 300 3.75 -1.48 -20.16
CA ALA A 300 3.12 -0.88 -21.34
C ALA A 300 2.71 0.59 -21.08
N VAL A 301 3.70 1.46 -20.91
CA VAL A 301 3.60 2.91 -20.89
C VAL A 301 3.46 3.36 -22.34
N MET A 302 2.22 3.48 -22.83
CA MET A 302 1.98 4.53 -23.82
C MET A 302 2.23 5.87 -23.12
N PRO A 303 2.89 6.85 -23.77
CA PRO A 303 3.06 8.16 -23.16
C PRO A 303 1.67 8.74 -22.85
N LEU A 304 1.49 9.23 -21.62
CA LEU A 304 0.26 9.92 -21.25
C LEU A 304 0.06 11.15 -22.13
N PRO A 305 -1.13 11.37 -22.70
CA PRO A 305 -1.49 12.68 -23.23
C PRO A 305 -1.48 13.70 -22.10
N ASP A 306 -0.92 14.88 -22.37
CA ASP A 306 -1.04 16.12 -21.56
C ASP A 306 -0.58 16.07 -20.10
N GLY A 307 0.71 15.83 -19.86
CA GLY A 307 1.41 16.31 -18.63
C GLY A 307 0.88 15.81 -17.29
N ALA A 308 -0.09 14.89 -17.29
CA ALA A 308 -0.63 14.25 -16.10
C ALA A 308 0.41 13.26 -15.55
N PRO A 309 0.50 13.07 -14.22
CA PRO A 309 1.39 12.07 -13.65
C PRO A 309 1.06 10.68 -14.21
N PRO A 310 2.08 9.89 -14.63
CA PRO A 310 1.88 8.50 -15.00
C PRO A 310 1.24 7.74 -13.84
N LEU A 311 0.03 7.21 -14.04
CA LEU A 311 -0.51 6.17 -13.17
C LEU A 311 -0.49 4.84 -13.91
N PRO A 312 0.63 4.09 -13.89
CA PRO A 312 0.48 2.65 -13.93
C PRO A 312 -0.26 2.23 -12.66
N GLY A 313 -1.47 1.70 -12.80
CA GLY A 313 -2.16 0.93 -11.77
C GLY A 313 -2.19 1.52 -10.35
N ALA A 314 -2.28 2.84 -10.14
CA ALA A 314 -2.32 3.41 -8.77
C ALA A 314 -3.41 2.76 -7.90
N ASP A 315 -4.56 2.48 -8.49
CA ASP A 315 -5.63 1.75 -7.83
C ASP A 315 -5.26 0.27 -7.60
N ALA A 316 -4.59 -0.38 -8.57
CA ALA A 316 -4.09 -1.74 -8.41
C ALA A 316 -3.01 -1.84 -7.31
N ALA A 317 -2.11 -0.87 -7.23
CA ALA A 317 -1.07 -0.76 -6.21
C ALA A 317 -1.72 -0.59 -4.85
N THR A 318 -2.65 0.36 -4.75
CA THR A 318 -3.45 0.57 -3.54
C THR A 318 -4.10 -0.72 -3.08
N ARG A 319 -4.82 -1.42 -3.97
CA ARG A 319 -5.48 -2.69 -3.64
C ARG A 319 -4.49 -3.76 -3.20
N VAL A 320 -3.45 -4.03 -4.00
CA VAL A 320 -2.48 -5.09 -3.70
C VAL A 320 -1.76 -4.84 -2.38
N PHE A 321 -1.24 -3.63 -2.17
CA PHE A 321 -0.43 -3.32 -0.99
C PHE A 321 -1.27 -3.10 0.27
N SER A 322 -2.45 -2.47 0.17
CA SER A 322 -3.37 -2.35 1.31
C SER A 322 -3.79 -3.72 1.80
N ARG A 323 -4.29 -4.59 0.92
CA ARG A 323 -4.73 -5.94 1.26
C ARG A 323 -3.59 -6.78 1.82
N SER A 324 -2.42 -6.75 1.19
CA SER A 324 -1.23 -7.48 1.69
C SER A 324 -0.82 -7.01 3.08
N SER A 325 -0.94 -5.70 3.37
CA SER A 325 -0.63 -5.16 4.69
C SER A 325 -1.64 -5.59 5.77
N GLN A 326 -2.93 -5.62 5.45
CA GLN A 326 -3.96 -6.14 6.36
C GLN A 326 -3.79 -7.65 6.57
N MET A 327 -3.47 -8.41 5.52
CA MET A 327 -3.14 -9.84 5.61
C MET A 327 -1.93 -10.09 6.51
N ALA A 328 -0.88 -9.27 6.42
CA ALA A 328 0.30 -9.36 7.29
C ALA A 328 -0.07 -9.16 8.76
N GLN A 329 -0.86 -8.13 9.07
CA GLN A 329 -1.32 -7.85 10.44
C GLN A 329 -2.19 -8.97 11.02
N LEU A 330 -3.08 -9.55 10.20
CA LEU A 330 -3.90 -10.69 10.62
C LEU A 330 -3.05 -11.94 10.83
N TRP A 331 -2.09 -12.19 9.93
CA TRP A 331 -1.19 -13.33 10.02
C TRP A 331 -0.41 -13.33 11.34
N GLU A 332 0.18 -12.18 11.69
CA GLU A 332 0.92 -12.02 12.94
C GLU A 332 0.05 -12.27 14.18
N LYS A 333 -1.18 -11.74 14.20
CA LYS A 333 -2.13 -11.99 15.30
C LYS A 333 -2.48 -13.47 15.44
N LEU A 334 -2.61 -14.19 14.33
CA LEU A 334 -2.92 -15.62 14.33
C LEU A 334 -1.76 -16.47 14.83
N ASP A 335 -0.53 -16.12 14.43
CA ASP A 335 0.68 -16.82 14.85
C ASP A 335 0.94 -16.62 16.36
N ALA A 336 0.83 -15.37 16.84
CA ALA A 336 0.95 -15.05 18.27
C ALA A 336 -0.10 -15.78 19.13
N ALA A 337 -1.32 -15.94 18.60
CA ALA A 337 -2.39 -16.66 19.28
C ALA A 337 -2.23 -18.19 19.27
N HIS A 338 -1.20 -18.73 18.60
CA HIS A 338 -1.04 -20.17 18.34
C HIS A 338 -2.32 -20.81 17.76
N ASP A 339 -3.01 -20.07 16.89
CA ASP A 339 -4.31 -20.47 16.36
C ASP A 339 -4.13 -21.64 15.36
N GLY A 340 -4.96 -22.68 15.50
CA GLY A 340 -4.99 -23.82 14.56
C GLY A 340 -5.32 -23.42 13.11
N LYS A 341 -5.68 -22.15 12.86
CA LYS A 341 -5.82 -21.56 11.53
C LYS A 341 -4.49 -21.44 10.77
N VAL A 342 -3.38 -21.09 11.42
CA VAL A 342 -2.04 -21.06 10.76
C VAL A 342 -1.65 -22.45 10.29
N HIS A 343 -1.97 -23.46 11.11
CA HIS A 343 -1.76 -24.86 10.77
C HIS A 343 -2.58 -25.30 9.55
N ARG A 344 -3.79 -24.76 9.36
CA ARG A 344 -4.59 -25.07 8.16
C ARG A 344 -3.95 -24.56 6.88
N ILE A 345 -3.32 -23.40 6.91
CA ILE A 345 -2.58 -22.88 5.76
C ILE A 345 -1.32 -23.72 5.50
N ALA A 346 -0.65 -24.20 6.56
CA ALA A 346 0.43 -25.18 6.44
C ALA A 346 -0.04 -26.50 5.78
N THR A 347 -1.25 -26.96 6.10
CA THR A 347 -1.82 -28.16 5.46
C THR A 347 -2.19 -27.96 3.98
N MET A 348 -2.27 -26.71 3.50
CA MET A 348 -2.44 -26.41 2.07
C MET A 348 -1.13 -26.53 1.27
N GLY A 349 -0.06 -27.05 1.87
CA GLY A 349 1.23 -27.30 1.21
C GLY A 349 2.17 -26.09 1.15
N LEU A 350 1.78 -24.97 1.78
CA LEU A 350 2.60 -23.77 1.89
C LEU A 350 3.22 -23.67 3.28
N ALA A 351 4.53 -23.48 3.37
CA ALA A 351 5.18 -23.27 4.66
C ALA A 351 4.71 -21.94 5.29
N ALA A 352 4.25 -21.97 6.54
CA ALA A 352 3.77 -20.77 7.26
C ALA A 352 4.82 -19.63 7.26
N TYR A 353 6.10 -19.99 7.44
CA TYR A 353 7.21 -19.04 7.35
C TYR A 353 7.31 -18.36 5.98
N ALA A 354 7.12 -19.11 4.88
CA ALA A 354 7.20 -18.56 3.53
C ALA A 354 6.07 -17.56 3.24
N VAL A 355 4.87 -17.79 3.80
CA VAL A 355 3.76 -16.83 3.70
C VAL A 355 4.08 -15.55 4.47
N SER A 356 4.56 -15.67 5.70
CA SER A 356 4.97 -14.52 6.52
C SER A 356 6.06 -13.69 5.84
N GLU A 357 7.11 -14.34 5.36
CA GLU A 357 8.22 -13.68 4.66
C GLU A 357 7.73 -12.94 3.40
N MET A 358 6.84 -13.56 2.63
CA MET A 358 6.25 -12.94 1.44
C MET A 358 5.44 -11.69 1.77
N LEU A 359 4.57 -11.75 2.79
CA LEU A 359 3.75 -10.62 3.20
C LEU A 359 4.62 -9.44 3.69
N VAL A 360 5.67 -9.72 4.48
CA VAL A 360 6.64 -8.70 4.92
C VAL A 360 7.37 -8.06 3.74
N LYS A 361 7.75 -8.84 2.72
CA LYS A 361 8.35 -8.31 1.48
C LYS A 361 7.40 -7.39 0.73
N LEU A 362 6.12 -7.76 0.61
CA LEU A 362 5.10 -6.94 -0.05
C LEU A 362 4.85 -5.63 0.71
N VAL A 363 4.81 -5.66 2.05
CA VAL A 363 4.70 -4.46 2.87
C VAL A 363 5.90 -3.53 2.65
N SER A 364 7.12 -4.09 2.69
CA SER A 364 8.34 -3.32 2.46
C SER A 364 8.38 -2.73 1.04
N LEU A 365 7.87 -3.45 0.04
CA LEU A 365 7.75 -2.96 -1.34
C LEU A 365 6.75 -1.80 -1.44
N GLY A 366 5.55 -1.94 -0.85
CA GLY A 366 4.55 -0.86 -0.83
C GLY A 366 5.05 0.42 -0.18
N LEU A 367 5.79 0.31 0.94
CA LEU A 367 6.40 1.47 1.60
C LEU A 367 7.52 2.13 0.76
N ARG A 368 8.34 1.35 0.05
CA ARG A 368 9.33 1.90 -0.90
C ARG A 368 8.65 2.63 -2.05
N LEU A 369 7.53 2.09 -2.55
CA LEU A 369 6.72 2.71 -3.60
C LEU A 369 6.18 4.08 -3.16
N LEU A 370 5.81 4.21 -1.90
CA LEU A 370 5.39 5.48 -1.27
C LEU A 370 6.55 6.36 -0.83
N GLY A 371 7.80 5.92 -1.03
CA GLY A 371 9.01 6.65 -0.66
C GLY A 371 9.29 6.75 0.84
N VAL A 372 8.69 5.86 1.64
CA VAL A 372 8.92 5.76 3.09
C VAL A 372 10.25 5.06 3.40
N LEU A 373 10.59 4.06 2.58
CA LEU A 373 11.81 3.23 2.69
C LEU A 373 12.82 3.51 1.58
#